data_AF-A0A9D1DRM4-F1
#
_entry.id   AF-A0A9D1DRM4-F1
#
_cell.length_a   1.000
_cell.length_b   1.000
_cell.length_c   1.000
_cell.angle_alpha   90.00
_cell.angle_beta   90.00
_cell.angle_gamma   90.00
#
_symmetry.space_group_name_H-M   'P 1'
#
loop_
_entity.id
_entity.type
_entity.pdbx_description
1 polymer ?
#
loop_
_entity_poly.entity_id
_entity_poly.type
_entity_poly.pdbx_seq_one_letter_code
_entity_poly.pdbx_strand_id
1 'polypeptide(L)'
;KNHEITGFREWLKTVFCVKNRISVYFLIAAGLVLYFGTHMAVSNRTETTLPFYMFFLSLPGNLIIGGLEDAGWTYVLQPRLDKKFGFLISSALIGIVWVFWHIPLFFIPGTNHCEGLIDFGMFNVQVMALSFFRGAIYKAAGKGYVFAYVLFHTMFNAAFSLFGPVTATWAGTIAANAIIVLFSVGIAAVYHKPKEIT
;
A
#
# COMPACT_ATOMS: atom_id res chain seq x y z
N LYS A 1 -12.75 -20.19 -14.52
CA LYS A 1 -11.46 -20.91 -14.61
C LYS A 1 -10.58 -20.46 -13.46
N ASN A 2 -10.38 -21.31 -12.45
CA ASN A 2 -9.40 -21.04 -11.40
C ASN A 2 -8.02 -21.09 -12.05
N HIS A 3 -7.40 -19.94 -12.27
CA HIS A 3 -5.99 -19.88 -12.65
C HIS A 3 -5.17 -20.23 -11.41
N GLU A 4 -5.11 -21.51 -11.07
CA GLU A 4 -4.19 -21.97 -10.03
C GLU A 4 -2.77 -21.92 -10.60
N ILE A 5 -1.88 -21.22 -9.89
CA ILE A 5 -0.47 -21.14 -10.25
C ILE A 5 0.11 -22.55 -10.13
N THR A 6 0.57 -23.11 -11.24
CA THR A 6 1.02 -24.50 -11.32
C THR A 6 2.50 -24.67 -10.96
N GLY A 7 3.26 -23.58 -10.82
CA GLY A 7 4.66 -23.63 -10.40
C GLY A 7 5.32 -22.27 -10.18
N PHE A 8 6.53 -22.28 -9.63
CA PHE A 8 7.30 -21.09 -9.24
C PHE A 8 7.51 -20.09 -10.39
N ARG A 9 7.76 -20.57 -11.60
CA ARG A 9 7.92 -19.70 -12.78
C ARG A 9 6.64 -18.92 -13.13
N GLU A 10 5.48 -19.55 -12.95
CA GLU A 10 4.19 -18.91 -13.20
C GLU A 10 3.82 -17.92 -12.08
N TRP A 11 4.23 -18.23 -10.85
CA TRP A 11 4.16 -17.29 -9.72
C TRP A 11 4.96 -16.02 -10.01
N LEU A 12 6.24 -16.15 -10.39
CA LEU A 12 7.07 -15.00 -10.75
C LEU A 12 6.47 -14.17 -11.88
N LYS A 13 5.93 -14.80 -12.92
CA LYS A 13 5.25 -14.09 -14.02
C LYS A 13 4.03 -13.31 -13.54
N THR A 14 3.32 -13.81 -12.53
CA THR A 14 2.16 -13.14 -11.96
C THR A 14 2.57 -11.95 -11.10
N VAL A 15 3.56 -12.14 -10.22
CA VAL A 15 4.08 -11.09 -9.33
C VAL A 15 4.73 -9.96 -10.11
N PHE A 16 5.52 -10.29 -11.13
CA PHE A 16 6.23 -9.32 -11.99
C PHE A 16 5.47 -8.97 -13.28
N CYS A 17 4.14 -9.08 -13.27
CA CYS A 17 3.31 -8.71 -14.41
C CYS A 17 3.19 -7.18 -14.53
N VAL A 18 4.17 -6.55 -15.18
CA VAL A 18 4.20 -5.09 -15.43
C VAL A 18 3.11 -4.62 -16.42
N LYS A 19 2.42 -5.55 -17.09
CA LYS A 19 1.39 -5.17 -18.07
C LYS A 19 0.15 -4.62 -17.37
N ASN A 20 0.02 -3.30 -17.32
CA ASN A 20 -1.13 -2.60 -16.77
C ASN A 20 -1.43 -1.30 -17.55
N ARG A 21 -2.60 -0.70 -17.32
CA ARG A 21 -2.93 0.62 -17.88
C ARG A 21 -1.99 1.67 -17.29
N ILE A 22 -1.50 2.60 -18.12
CA ILE A 22 -0.57 3.63 -17.67
C ILE A 22 -1.16 4.51 -16.56
N SER A 23 -2.48 4.70 -16.57
CA SER A 23 -3.22 5.42 -15.53
C SER A 23 -3.04 4.83 -14.12
N VAL A 24 -2.75 3.53 -14.01
CA VAL A 24 -2.50 2.87 -12.72
C VAL A 24 -1.17 3.32 -12.11
N TYR A 25 -0.13 3.49 -12.94
CA TYR A 25 1.16 3.98 -12.47
C TYR A 25 1.09 5.45 -12.04
N PHE A 26 0.34 6.27 -12.80
CA PHE A 26 0.05 7.64 -12.38
C PHE A 26 -0.75 7.68 -11.08
N LEU A 27 -1.71 6.77 -10.89
CA LEU A 27 -2.48 6.66 -9.66
C LEU A 27 -1.59 6.33 -8.45
N ILE A 28 -0.64 5.40 -8.61
CA ILE A 28 0.33 5.06 -7.55
C ILE A 28 1.18 6.28 -7.19
N ALA A 29 1.74 6.97 -8.19
CA ALA A 29 2.51 8.19 -7.98
C ALA A 29 1.68 9.30 -7.30
N ALA A 30 0.45 9.50 -7.76
CA ALA A 30 -0.48 10.46 -7.17
C ALA A 30 -0.82 10.13 -5.71
N GLY A 31 -1.04 8.85 -5.38
CA GLY A 31 -1.29 8.41 -4.01
C GLY A 31 -0.11 8.71 -3.08
N LEU A 32 1.13 8.47 -3.53
CA LEU A 32 2.34 8.79 -2.76
C LEU A 32 2.48 10.30 -2.54
N VAL A 33 2.36 11.10 -3.61
CA VAL A 33 2.45 12.55 -3.54
C VAL A 33 1.36 13.11 -2.63
N LEU A 34 0.14 12.60 -2.73
CA LEU A 34 -0.98 13.03 -1.91
C LEU A 34 -0.74 12.69 -0.43
N TYR A 35 -0.27 11.48 -0.14
CA TYR A 35 -0.02 11.02 1.23
C TYR A 35 1.09 11.84 1.92
N PHE A 36 2.30 11.84 1.34
CA PHE A 36 3.45 12.54 1.93
C PHE A 36 3.29 14.07 1.84
N GLY A 37 2.71 14.58 0.75
CA GLY A 37 2.45 16.00 0.57
C GLY A 37 1.43 16.54 1.59
N THR A 38 0.40 15.76 1.94
CA THR A 38 -0.54 16.15 3.02
C THR A 38 0.17 16.19 4.37
N HIS A 39 1.01 15.21 4.68
CA HIS A 39 1.83 15.24 5.89
C HIS A 39 2.68 16.51 5.95
N MET A 40 3.39 16.86 4.87
CA MET A 40 4.21 18.06 4.81
C MET A 40 3.38 19.34 4.99
N ALA A 41 2.24 19.44 4.31
CA ALA A 41 1.36 20.61 4.36
C ALA A 41 0.73 20.83 5.75
N VAL A 42 0.27 19.75 6.40
CA VAL A 42 -0.44 19.84 7.68
C VAL A 42 0.52 19.95 8.87
N SER A 43 1.65 19.25 8.83
CA SER A 43 2.64 19.29 9.90
C SER A 43 3.58 20.49 9.80
N ASN A 44 3.58 21.20 8.67
CA ASN A 44 4.55 22.24 8.33
C ASN A 44 6.01 21.75 8.47
N ARG A 45 6.25 20.47 8.12
CA ARG A 45 7.56 19.83 8.14
C ARG A 45 7.97 19.43 6.73
N THR A 46 9.21 19.73 6.37
CA THR A 46 9.82 19.36 5.09
C THR A 46 11.16 18.65 5.28
N GLU A 47 11.41 18.18 6.50
CA GLU A 47 12.63 17.47 6.88
C GLU A 47 12.79 16.18 6.07
N THR A 48 14.01 15.94 5.59
CA THR A 48 14.42 14.71 4.91
C THR A 48 15.55 14.05 5.69
N THR A 49 15.42 12.74 5.92
CA THR A 49 16.47 11.92 6.58
C THR A 49 17.60 11.57 5.63
N LEU A 50 17.27 11.39 4.34
CA LEU A 50 18.19 10.94 3.31
C LEU A 50 18.06 11.82 2.06
N PRO A 51 19.15 12.00 1.29
CA PRO A 51 19.08 12.67 0.00
C PRO A 51 18.11 11.98 -0.96
N PHE A 52 17.47 12.75 -1.85
CA PHE A 52 16.44 12.23 -2.75
C PHE A 52 16.90 11.04 -3.62
N TYR A 53 18.17 10.97 -4.03
CA TYR A 53 18.67 9.85 -4.83
C TYR A 53 18.59 8.49 -4.08
N MET A 54 18.56 8.50 -2.74
CA MET A 54 18.38 7.30 -1.93
C MET A 54 16.99 6.67 -2.13
N PHE A 55 16.01 7.43 -2.60
CA PHE A 55 14.72 6.89 -3.02
C PHE A 55 14.94 5.76 -4.03
N PHE A 56 15.69 6.04 -5.10
CA PHE A 56 15.93 5.08 -6.17
C PHE A 56 16.86 3.95 -5.74
N LEU A 57 17.90 4.26 -4.96
CA LEU A 57 18.85 3.24 -4.48
C LEU A 57 18.21 2.25 -3.51
N SER A 58 17.19 2.66 -2.76
CA SER A 58 16.51 1.79 -1.80
C SER A 58 15.42 0.90 -2.42
N LEU A 59 15.00 1.14 -3.67
CA LEU A 59 13.93 0.36 -4.32
C LEU A 59 14.22 -1.16 -4.38
N PRO A 60 15.44 -1.63 -4.74
CA PRO A 60 15.70 -3.07 -4.80
C PRO A 60 15.58 -3.76 -3.44
N GLY A 61 16.10 -3.11 -2.39
CA GLY A 61 15.99 -3.64 -1.02
C GLY A 61 14.55 -3.66 -0.52
N ASN A 62 13.82 -2.56 -0.73
CA ASN A 62 12.40 -2.47 -0.36
C ASN A 62 11.51 -3.44 -1.13
N LEU A 63 11.86 -3.77 -2.38
CA LEU A 63 11.15 -4.78 -3.17
C LEU A 63 11.29 -6.17 -2.54
N ILE A 64 12.49 -6.55 -2.11
CA ILE A 64 12.77 -7.86 -1.54
C ILE A 64 12.14 -7.98 -0.15
N ILE A 65 12.34 -6.96 0.69
CA ILE A 65 11.89 -6.98 2.08
C ILE A 65 10.38 -6.72 2.14
N GLY A 66 9.89 -5.55 1.75
CA GLY A 66 8.46 -5.23 1.88
C GLY A 66 7.60 -5.67 0.70
N GLY A 67 8.04 -5.38 -0.53
CA GLY A 67 7.21 -5.56 -1.73
C GLY A 67 6.76 -7.02 -1.92
N LEU A 68 7.64 -7.98 -1.75
CA LEU A 68 7.33 -9.40 -1.93
C LEU A 68 6.52 -10.04 -0.79
N GLU A 69 6.55 -9.48 0.43
CA GLU A 69 5.70 -9.95 1.55
C GLU A 69 4.22 -10.01 1.16
N ASP A 70 3.82 -9.07 0.32
CA ASP A 70 2.43 -8.87 -0.07
C ASP A 70 1.96 -9.65 -1.28
N ALA A 71 2.88 -10.24 -2.04
CA ALA A 71 2.56 -10.92 -3.28
C ALA A 71 1.56 -12.07 -3.06
N GLY A 72 1.73 -12.82 -1.96
CA GLY A 72 0.84 -13.92 -1.59
C GLY A 72 -0.56 -13.45 -1.18
N TRP A 73 -0.64 -12.54 -0.21
CA TRP A 73 -1.91 -12.00 0.30
C TRP A 73 -2.70 -11.29 -0.80
N THR A 74 -2.01 -10.53 -1.65
CA THR A 74 -2.66 -9.76 -2.72
C THR A 74 -3.19 -10.65 -3.81
N TYR A 75 -2.46 -11.70 -4.18
CA TYR A 75 -2.92 -12.63 -5.19
C TYR A 75 -4.13 -13.46 -4.73
N VAL A 76 -4.17 -13.84 -3.45
CA VAL A 76 -5.19 -14.79 -2.94
C VAL A 76 -6.33 -14.10 -2.19
N LEU A 77 -6.01 -13.27 -1.20
CA LEU A 77 -6.97 -12.76 -0.22
C LEU A 77 -7.80 -11.61 -0.80
N GLN A 78 -7.15 -10.64 -1.46
CA GLN A 78 -7.81 -9.46 -2.02
C GLN A 78 -8.94 -9.79 -3.00
N PRO A 79 -8.74 -10.67 -4.02
CA PRO A 79 -9.80 -10.94 -5.00
C PRO A 79 -10.97 -11.70 -4.37
N ARG A 80 -10.69 -12.60 -3.41
CA ARG A 80 -11.72 -13.40 -2.74
C ARG A 80 -12.60 -12.54 -1.83
N LEU A 81 -11.99 -11.67 -1.03
CA LEU A 81 -12.73 -10.77 -0.15
C LEU A 81 -13.51 -9.72 -0.93
N ASP A 82 -12.91 -9.12 -1.97
CA ASP A 82 -13.59 -8.11 -2.78
C ASP A 82 -14.78 -8.70 -3.56
N LYS A 83 -14.65 -9.92 -4.09
CA LYS A 83 -15.77 -10.61 -4.74
C LYS A 83 -16.92 -10.91 -3.77
N LYS A 84 -16.62 -11.26 -2.52
CA LYS A 84 -17.62 -11.66 -1.52
C LYS A 84 -18.28 -10.47 -0.83
N PHE A 85 -17.49 -9.46 -0.46
CA PHE A 85 -17.93 -8.38 0.44
C PHE A 85 -17.84 -6.98 -0.19
N GLY A 86 -17.28 -6.86 -1.39
CA GLY A 86 -17.06 -5.57 -2.04
C GLY A 86 -15.89 -4.78 -1.46
N PHE A 87 -15.65 -3.60 -2.04
CA PHE A 87 -14.44 -2.80 -1.80
C PHE A 87 -14.25 -2.40 -0.33
N LEU A 88 -15.26 -1.82 0.31
CA LEU A 88 -15.13 -1.25 1.66
C LEU A 88 -14.79 -2.33 2.69
N ILE A 89 -15.60 -3.39 2.74
CA ILE A 89 -15.43 -4.48 3.70
C ILE A 89 -14.15 -5.27 3.38
N SER A 90 -13.86 -5.53 2.10
CA SER A 90 -12.62 -6.20 1.72
C SER A 90 -11.39 -5.43 2.14
N SER A 91 -11.39 -4.10 1.99
CA SER A 91 -10.24 -3.26 2.37
C SER A 91 -10.07 -3.26 3.88
N ALA A 92 -11.14 -3.06 4.65
CA ALA A 92 -11.10 -3.09 6.11
C ALA A 92 -10.60 -4.43 6.66
N LEU A 93 -11.10 -5.56 6.15
CA LEU A 93 -10.64 -6.89 6.57
C LEU A 93 -9.15 -7.11 6.28
N ILE A 94 -8.68 -6.65 5.13
CA ILE A 94 -7.26 -6.75 4.78
C ILE A 94 -6.41 -5.86 5.68
N GLY A 95 -6.86 -4.63 5.96
CA GLY A 95 -6.20 -3.74 6.91
C GLY A 95 -6.06 -4.37 8.28
N ILE A 96 -7.11 -5.02 8.79
CA ILE A 96 -7.08 -5.74 10.07
C ILE A 96 -6.04 -6.86 10.06
N VAL A 97 -6.06 -7.72 9.02
CA VAL A 97 -5.06 -8.79 8.88
C VAL A 97 -3.64 -8.22 8.85
N TRP A 98 -3.46 -7.10 8.15
CA TRP A 98 -2.18 -6.42 8.06
C TRP A 98 -1.73 -5.81 9.39
N VAL A 99 -2.62 -5.18 10.15
CA VAL A 99 -2.32 -4.71 11.51
C VAL A 99 -1.75 -5.87 12.34
N PHE A 100 -2.47 -6.99 12.41
CA PHE A 100 -2.03 -8.15 13.18
C PHE A 100 -0.71 -8.75 12.67
N TRP A 101 -0.49 -8.74 11.36
CA TRP A 101 0.76 -9.21 10.74
C TRP A 101 1.98 -8.40 11.20
N HIS A 102 1.83 -7.10 11.43
CA HIS A 102 2.94 -6.20 11.78
C HIS A 102 3.18 -6.06 13.29
N ILE A 103 2.27 -6.54 14.15
CA ILE A 103 2.44 -6.50 15.61
C ILE A 103 3.81 -7.03 16.07
N PRO A 104 4.32 -8.18 15.54
CA PRO A 104 5.64 -8.69 15.96
C PRO A 104 6.79 -7.72 15.76
N LEU A 105 6.74 -6.81 14.77
CA LEU A 105 7.81 -5.84 14.51
C LEU A 105 8.05 -4.93 15.71
N PHE A 106 7.03 -4.61 16.50
CA PHE A 106 7.15 -3.77 17.70
C PHE A 106 7.89 -4.45 18.85
N PHE A 107 8.22 -5.73 18.73
CA PHE A 107 8.92 -6.51 19.76
C PHE A 107 10.27 -7.07 19.28
N ILE A 108 10.65 -6.85 18.01
CA ILE A 108 11.91 -7.36 17.44
C ILE A 108 12.98 -6.25 17.51
N PRO A 109 14.06 -6.43 18.30
CA PRO A 109 15.14 -5.45 18.39
C PRO A 109 15.80 -5.17 17.03
N GLY A 110 16.19 -3.92 16.80
CA GLY A 110 16.80 -3.46 15.54
C GLY A 110 15.79 -3.08 14.45
N THR A 111 14.50 -3.08 14.76
CA THR A 111 13.46 -2.53 13.87
C THR A 111 13.10 -1.10 14.29
N ASN A 112 12.76 -0.25 13.33
CA ASN A 112 12.27 1.11 13.59
C ASN A 112 11.02 1.13 14.51
N HIS A 113 10.23 0.05 14.49
CA HIS A 113 9.04 -0.12 15.32
C HIS A 113 9.42 -0.35 16.79
N CYS A 114 10.31 -1.30 17.06
CA CYS A 114 10.78 -1.60 18.41
C CYS A 114 11.63 -0.48 19.01
N GLU A 115 12.36 0.28 18.18
CA GLU A 115 13.17 1.42 18.61
C GLU A 115 12.34 2.69 18.91
N GLY A 116 11.03 2.66 18.66
CA GLY A 116 10.12 3.77 18.95
C GLY A 116 10.19 4.92 17.94
N LEU A 117 10.83 4.73 16.78
CA LEU A 117 10.85 5.70 15.69
C LEU A 117 9.50 5.78 14.96
N ILE A 118 8.70 4.72 15.07
CA ILE A 118 7.35 4.62 14.50
C ILE A 118 6.36 4.45 15.66
N ASP A 119 5.46 5.42 15.83
CA ASP A 119 4.40 5.33 16.84
C ASP A 119 3.41 4.22 16.49
N PHE A 120 3.11 3.35 17.46
CA PHE A 120 2.21 2.21 17.28
C PHE A 120 0.81 2.64 16.84
N GLY A 121 0.24 3.68 17.47
CA GLY A 121 -1.10 4.16 17.13
C GLY A 121 -1.17 4.72 15.72
N MET A 122 -0.23 5.61 15.37
CA MET A 122 -0.14 6.21 14.03
C MET A 122 0.07 5.15 12.95
N PHE A 123 0.93 4.16 13.21
CA PHE A 123 1.19 3.05 12.29
C PHE A 123 -0.09 2.24 12.00
N ASN A 124 -0.86 1.90 13.02
CA ASN A 124 -2.11 1.16 12.84
C ASN A 124 -3.13 1.96 12.01
N VAL A 125 -3.27 3.27 12.28
CA VAL A 125 -4.14 4.16 11.48
C VAL A 125 -3.66 4.22 10.02
N GLN A 126 -2.35 4.31 9.81
CA GLN A 126 -1.74 4.29 8.48
C GLN A 126 -2.02 2.99 7.74
N VAL A 127 -1.72 1.84 8.34
CA VAL A 127 -1.96 0.52 7.77
C VAL A 127 -3.43 0.36 7.36
N MET A 128 -4.36 0.75 8.24
CA MET A 128 -5.78 0.69 7.94
C MET A 128 -6.16 1.57 6.74
N ALA A 129 -5.68 2.80 6.66
CA ALA A 129 -5.99 3.70 5.55
C ALA A 129 -5.36 3.23 4.22
N LEU A 130 -4.10 2.80 4.24
CA LEU A 130 -3.41 2.30 3.04
C LEU A 130 -4.02 1.00 2.51
N SER A 131 -4.70 0.22 3.36
CA SER A 131 -5.47 -0.94 2.91
C SER A 131 -6.62 -0.58 1.95
N PHE A 132 -7.23 0.60 2.10
CA PHE A 132 -8.20 1.12 1.13
C PHE A 132 -7.53 1.50 -0.18
N PHE A 133 -6.35 2.10 -0.12
CA PHE A 133 -5.61 2.48 -1.33
C PHE A 133 -5.13 1.25 -2.10
N ARG A 134 -4.68 0.21 -1.40
CA ARG A 134 -4.45 -1.13 -1.96
C ARG A 134 -5.69 -1.66 -2.68
N GLY A 135 -6.86 -1.62 -2.03
CA GLY A 135 -8.12 -2.04 -2.65
C GLY A 135 -8.46 -1.22 -3.91
N ALA A 136 -8.17 0.07 -3.90
CA ALA A 136 -8.42 0.98 -5.02
C ALA A 136 -7.47 0.68 -6.20
N ILE A 137 -6.18 0.43 -5.93
CA ILE A 137 -5.21 -0.06 -6.91
C ILE A 137 -5.72 -1.38 -7.50
N TYR A 138 -6.20 -2.31 -6.68
CA TYR A 138 -6.76 -3.58 -7.17
C TYR A 138 -7.96 -3.37 -8.12
N LYS A 139 -8.88 -2.44 -7.81
CA LYS A 139 -10.01 -2.10 -8.71
C LYS A 139 -9.56 -1.44 -10.02
N ALA A 140 -8.57 -0.56 -9.96
CA ALA A 140 -8.06 0.16 -11.11
C ALA A 140 -7.14 -0.72 -11.98
N ALA A 141 -6.45 -1.68 -11.38
CA ALA A 141 -5.51 -2.55 -12.05
C ALA A 141 -6.20 -3.68 -12.82
N GLY A 142 -5.66 -3.99 -14.01
CA GLY A 142 -6.05 -5.18 -14.76
C GLY A 142 -5.38 -6.45 -14.23
N LYS A 143 -4.90 -7.29 -15.12
CA LYS A 143 -4.21 -8.56 -14.76
C LYS A 143 -2.91 -8.35 -13.96
N GLY A 144 -2.31 -7.16 -14.00
CA GLY A 144 -1.09 -6.81 -13.27
C GLY A 144 -1.32 -6.17 -11.90
N TYR A 145 -2.44 -6.44 -11.21
CA TYR A 145 -2.75 -5.83 -9.92
C TYR A 145 -1.77 -6.22 -8.81
N VAL A 146 -1.23 -7.44 -8.85
CA VAL A 146 -0.21 -7.89 -7.87
C VAL A 146 1.03 -7.02 -8.00
N PHE A 147 1.58 -6.89 -9.20
CA PHE A 147 2.74 -6.04 -9.47
C PHE A 147 2.47 -4.58 -9.09
N ALA A 148 1.30 -4.05 -9.44
CA ALA A 148 0.94 -2.66 -9.14
C ALA A 148 0.99 -2.37 -7.63
N TYR A 149 0.51 -3.31 -6.81
CA TYR A 149 0.57 -3.15 -5.36
C TYR A 149 1.97 -3.38 -4.78
N VAL A 150 2.70 -4.40 -5.26
CA VAL A 150 4.11 -4.62 -4.91
C VAL A 150 4.93 -3.36 -5.18
N LEU A 151 4.72 -2.73 -6.34
CA LEU A 151 5.35 -1.47 -6.71
C LEU A 151 4.97 -0.34 -5.75
N PHE A 152 3.67 -0.18 -5.45
CA PHE A 152 3.22 0.83 -4.49
C PHE A 152 3.86 0.65 -3.11
N HIS A 153 3.82 -0.54 -2.53
CA HIS A 153 4.41 -0.81 -1.22
C HIS A 153 5.93 -0.57 -1.24
N THR A 154 6.63 -1.02 -2.29
CA THR A 154 8.07 -0.75 -2.48
C THR A 154 8.37 0.76 -2.49
N MET A 155 7.61 1.53 -3.28
CA MET A 155 7.78 2.98 -3.37
C MET A 155 7.37 3.70 -2.08
N PHE A 156 6.37 3.20 -1.36
CA PHE A 156 5.95 3.74 -0.08
C PHE A 156 7.05 3.60 0.97
N ASN A 157 7.66 2.42 1.09
CA ASN A 157 8.76 2.20 2.03
C ASN A 157 10.01 3.00 1.66
N ALA A 158 10.31 3.13 0.37
CA ALA A 158 11.37 4.00 -0.11
C ALA A 158 11.10 5.47 0.24
N ALA A 159 9.87 5.96 0.02
CA ALA A 159 9.49 7.32 0.40
C ALA A 159 9.50 7.52 1.92
N PHE A 160 9.03 6.54 2.71
CA PHE A 160 9.06 6.59 4.17
C PHE A 160 10.50 6.64 4.71
N SER A 161 11.43 5.92 4.09
CA SER A 161 12.86 6.01 4.45
C SER A 161 13.45 7.41 4.29
N LEU A 162 12.88 8.26 3.43
CA LEU A 162 13.30 9.64 3.20
C LEU A 162 12.51 10.66 4.03
N PHE A 163 11.21 10.42 4.17
CA PHE A 163 10.24 11.39 4.68
C PHE A 163 9.63 10.97 6.02
N GLY A 164 10.13 9.91 6.67
CA GLY A 164 9.63 9.41 7.96
C GLY A 164 9.34 10.51 9.00
N PRO A 165 10.25 11.49 9.22
CA PRO A 165 10.03 12.56 10.19
C PRO A 165 8.81 13.44 9.92
N VAL A 166 8.39 13.63 8.66
CA VAL A 166 7.18 14.41 8.35
C VAL A 166 5.91 13.66 8.74
N THR A 167 6.01 12.35 8.94
CA THR A 167 4.88 11.49 9.34
C THR A 167 4.69 11.41 10.86
N ALA A 168 5.61 11.95 11.66
CA ALA A 168 5.66 11.81 13.11
C ALA A 168 4.68 12.72 13.90
N THR A 169 3.57 13.13 13.29
CA THR A 169 2.56 13.98 13.96
C THR A 169 1.16 13.39 13.82
N TRP A 170 0.35 13.49 14.88
CA TRP A 170 -1.04 13.01 14.85
C TRP A 170 -1.90 13.80 13.87
N ALA A 171 -1.73 15.13 13.79
CA ALA A 171 -2.49 15.97 12.85
C ALA A 171 -2.23 15.59 11.40
N GLY A 172 -0.96 15.45 11.00
CA GLY A 172 -0.58 14.99 9.67
C GLY A 172 -1.08 13.58 9.38
N THR A 173 -0.94 12.67 10.36
CA THR A 173 -1.43 11.28 10.25
C THR A 173 -2.93 11.25 10.00
N ILE A 174 -3.75 11.92 10.81
CA ILE A 174 -5.20 11.92 10.64
C ILE A 174 -5.58 12.50 9.28
N ALA A 175 -4.99 13.63 8.89
CA ALA A 175 -5.30 14.30 7.63
C ALA A 175 -4.91 13.46 6.40
N ALA A 176 -3.66 12.99 6.33
CA ALA A 176 -3.18 12.20 5.20
C ALA A 176 -3.95 10.89 5.04
N ASN A 177 -4.28 10.23 6.16
CA ASN A 177 -5.04 8.99 6.16
C ASN A 177 -6.51 9.20 5.78
N ALA A 178 -7.15 10.29 6.23
CA ALA A 178 -8.49 10.63 5.78
C ALA A 178 -8.53 10.91 4.27
N ILE A 179 -7.57 11.71 3.77
CA ILE A 179 -7.48 12.06 2.36
C ILE A 179 -7.23 10.82 1.50
N ILE A 180 -6.30 9.93 1.89
CA ILE A 180 -6.02 8.74 1.08
C ILE A 180 -7.21 7.77 1.07
N VAL A 181 -7.98 7.66 2.16
CA VAL A 181 -9.21 6.85 2.19
C VAL A 181 -10.26 7.44 1.27
N LEU A 182 -10.50 8.76 1.32
CA LEU A 182 -11.46 9.45 0.43
C LEU A 182 -11.06 9.30 -1.05
N PHE A 183 -9.78 9.48 -1.35
CA PHE A 183 -9.23 9.27 -2.69
C PHE A 183 -9.45 7.83 -3.17
N SER A 184 -9.21 6.85 -2.29
CA SER A 184 -9.41 5.43 -2.58
C SER A 184 -10.87 5.09 -2.86
N VAL A 185 -11.80 5.64 -2.07
CA VAL A 185 -13.24 5.49 -2.30
C VAL A 185 -13.65 6.10 -3.64
N GLY A 186 -13.14 7.29 -3.97
CA GLY A 186 -13.38 7.94 -5.27
C GLY A 186 -12.91 7.09 -6.45
N ILE A 187 -11.70 6.54 -6.38
CA ILE A 187 -11.18 5.60 -7.38
C ILE A 187 -12.09 4.37 -7.49
N ALA A 188 -12.42 3.76 -6.35
CA ALA A 188 -13.25 2.55 -6.33
C ALA A 188 -14.64 2.79 -6.93
N ALA A 189 -15.21 3.99 -6.77
CA ALA A 189 -16.47 4.40 -7.38
C ALA A 189 -16.35 4.52 -8.91
N VAL A 190 -15.27 5.15 -9.42
CA VAL A 190 -15.03 5.28 -10.87
C VAL A 190 -14.81 3.92 -11.54
N TYR A 191 -14.13 3.00 -10.86
CA TYR A 191 -13.83 1.66 -11.37
C TYR A 191 -14.84 0.59 -10.93
N HIS A 192 -16.00 1.00 -10.39
CA HIS A 192 -17.05 0.06 -10.03
C HIS A 192 -17.60 -0.60 -11.29
N LYS A 193 -17.42 -1.92 -11.42
CA LYS A 193 -18.15 -2.71 -12.40
C LYS A 193 -19.49 -3.09 -11.77
N PRO A 194 -20.65 -2.66 -12.32
CA PRO A 194 -21.94 -3.12 -11.83
C PRO A 194 -21.96 -4.65 -11.88
N LYS A 195 -22.50 -5.28 -10.82
CA LYS A 195 -22.71 -6.72 -10.82
C LYS A 195 -23.64 -7.04 -11.98
N GLU A 196 -23.19 -7.87 -12.92
CA GLU A 196 -24.12 -8.53 -13.85
C GLU A 196 -25.09 -9.34 -13.00
N ILE A 197 -26.36 -8.94 -13.03
CA ILE A 197 -27.47 -9.70 -12.46
C ILE A 197 -27.69 -10.85 -13.45
N THR A 198 -27.14 -12.02 -13.14
CA THR A 198 -27.52 -13.29 -13.78
C THR A 198 -28.60 -13.99 -12.98
#